data_AF-A0A1G3UXJ8-F1
#
_entry.id   AF-A0A1G3UXJ8-F1
#
_cell.length_a   1.000
_cell.length_b   1.000
_cell.length_c   1.000
_cell.angle_alpha   90.00
_cell.angle_beta   90.00
_cell.angle_gamma   90.00
#
_symmetry.space_group_name_H-M   'P 1'
#
loop_
_entity.id
_entity.type
_entity.pdbx_description
1 polymer ?
#
loop_
_entity_poly.entity_id
_entity_poly.type
_entity_poly.pdbx_seq_one_letter_code
_entity_poly.pdbx_strand_id
1 'polypeptide(L)' 'MNSIKHINNALQDLDKEVEAILQDMSLPMNEKDNRMLPLLQQKRVLDQTLEDLTYLKNNPPKPNQACGISKYRKD' A
#
# COMPACT_ATOMS: atom_id res chain seq x y z
N MET A 1 11.90 -8.19 6.52
CA MET A 1 11.33 -6.89 6.95
C MET A 1 9.87 -7.12 7.31
N ASN A 2 9.49 -6.84 8.55
CA ASN A 2 8.11 -7.02 9.00
C ASN A 2 7.12 -6.13 8.23
N SER A 3 7.56 -4.93 7.80
CA SER A 3 6.76 -4.01 7.00
C SER A 3 6.20 -4.65 5.72
N ILE A 4 7.00 -5.44 4.99
CA ILE A 4 6.54 -6.15 3.77
C ILE A 4 5.41 -7.14 4.10
N LYS A 5 5.51 -7.84 5.24
CA LYS A 5 4.45 -8.76 5.69
C LYS A 5 3.17 -7.99 6.01
N HIS A 6 3.27 -6.88 6.72
CA HIS A 6 2.10 -6.05 7.06
C HIS A 6 1.41 -5.47 5.82
N ILE A 7 2.18 -5.02 4.82
CA ILE A 7 1.60 -4.52 3.56
C ILE A 7 0.90 -5.63 2.79
N ASN A 8 1.52 -6.82 2.65
CA ASN A 8 0.87 -7.96 1.99
C ASN A 8 -0.44 -8.35 2.66
N ASN A 9 -0.47 -8.37 4.01
CA ASN A 9 -1.71 -8.64 4.75
C ASN A 9 -2.77 -7.56 4.49
N ALA A 10 -2.37 -6.28 4.54
CA ALA A 10 -3.29 -5.17 4.27
C ALA A 10 -3.87 -5.22 2.85
N LEU A 11 -3.05 -5.55 1.84
CA LEU A 11 -3.51 -5.75 0.46
C LEU A 11 -4.53 -6.89 0.36
N GLN A 12 -4.28 -8.02 1.03
CA GLN A 12 -5.23 -9.14 1.08
C GLN A 12 -6.55 -8.76 1.76
N ASP A 13 -6.49 -7.94 2.81
CA ASP A 13 -7.70 -7.52 3.52
C ASP A 13 -8.53 -6.52 2.69
N LEU A 14 -7.87 -5.61 1.96
CA LEU A 14 -8.54 -4.75 0.98
C LEU A 14 -9.20 -5.56 -0.15
N ASP A 15 -8.56 -6.61 -0.64
CA ASP A 15 -9.13 -7.48 -1.68
C ASP A 15 -10.39 -8.21 -1.20
N LYS A 16 -10.39 -8.72 0.04
CA LYS A 16 -11.58 -9.33 0.64
C LYS A 16 -12.71 -8.32 0.81
N GLU A 17 -12.39 -7.08 1.18
CA GLU A 17 -13.40 -6.02 1.36
C GLU A 17 -14.04 -5.63 0.02
N VAL A 18 -13.23 -5.48 -1.03
CA VAL A 18 -13.73 -5.26 -2.40
C VAL A 18 -14.60 -6.43 -2.86
N GLU A 19 -14.16 -7.67 -2.64
CA GLU A 19 -14.93 -8.86 -2.98
C GLU A 19 -16.27 -8.90 -2.24
N ALA A 20 -16.29 -8.58 -0.94
CA ALA A 20 -17.50 -8.50 -0.15
C ALA A 20 -18.50 -7.46 -0.69
N ILE A 21 -18.02 -6.27 -1.11
CA ILE A 21 -18.87 -5.24 -1.73
C ILE A 21 -19.44 -5.73 -3.07
N LEU A 22 -18.63 -6.40 -3.89
CA LEU A 22 -19.07 -6.93 -5.17
C LEU A 22 -20.15 -8.01 -5.00
N GLN A 23 -19.98 -8.90 -4.02
CA GLN A 23 -20.90 -10.00 -3.73
C GLN A 23 -22.21 -9.54 -3.04
N ASP A 24 -22.25 -8.34 -2.46
CA ASP A 24 -23.45 -7.83 -1.81
C ASP A 24 -24.55 -7.54 -2.83
N MET A 25 -25.55 -8.43 -2.90
CA MET A 25 -26.68 -8.32 -3.82
C MET A 25 -27.69 -7.23 -3.41
N SER A 26 -27.57 -6.68 -2.19
CA SER A 26 -28.48 -5.63 -1.70
C SER A 26 -28.07 -4.23 -2.16
N LEU A 27 -26.83 -4.04 -2.62
CA LEU A 27 -26.31 -2.74 -3.04
C LEU A 27 -26.51 -2.49 -4.54
N PRO A 28 -26.98 -1.29 -4.93
CA PRO A 28 -26.99 -0.87 -6.32
C PRO A 28 -25.55 -0.64 -6.82
N MET A 29 -25.32 -0.82 -8.13
CA MET A 29 -23.98 -0.79 -8.72
C MET A 29 -23.22 0.52 -8.45
N ASN A 30 -23.91 1.67 -8.54
CA ASN A 30 -23.31 2.98 -8.25
C ASN A 30 -22.82 3.07 -6.79
N GLU A 31 -23.56 2.48 -5.84
CA GLU A 31 -23.13 2.48 -4.43
C GLU A 31 -21.92 1.56 -4.22
N LYS A 32 -21.86 0.42 -4.94
CA LYS A 32 -20.67 -0.43 -4.95
C LYS A 32 -19.46 0.34 -5.46
N ASP A 33 -19.58 1.06 -6.59
CA ASP A 33 -18.50 1.84 -7.16
C ASP A 33 -17.98 2.91 -6.19
N ASN A 34 -18.89 3.65 -5.55
CA ASN A 34 -18.53 4.67 -4.57
C ASN A 34 -17.81 4.10 -3.34
N ARG A 35 -18.21 2.91 -2.89
CA ARG A 35 -17.57 2.23 -1.75
C ARG A 35 -16.21 1.62 -2.14
N MET A 36 -16.07 1.08 -3.34
CA MET A 36 -14.82 0.48 -3.82
C MET A 36 -13.75 1.52 -4.15
N LEU A 37 -14.13 2.70 -4.66
CA LEU A 37 -13.18 3.74 -5.09
C LEU A 37 -12.06 4.05 -4.05
N PRO A 38 -12.37 4.36 -2.77
CA PRO A 38 -11.34 4.62 -1.77
C PRO A 38 -10.48 3.38 -1.46
N LEU A 39 -11.05 2.16 -1.53
CA LEU A 39 -10.29 0.92 -1.30
C LEU A 39 -9.28 0.67 -2.42
N LEU A 40 -9.68 0.88 -3.67
CA LEU A 40 -8.79 0.75 -4.84
C LEU A 40 -7.66 1.79 -4.82
N GLN A 41 -7.96 3.02 -4.36
CA GLN A 41 -6.94 4.06 -4.17
C GLN A 41 -5.92 3.66 -3.09
N GLN A 42 -6.38 3.13 -1.96
CA GLN A 42 -5.50 2.62 -0.91
C GLN A 42 -4.65 1.46 -1.42
N LYS A 43 -5.25 0.50 -2.13
CA LYS A 43 -4.57 -0.64 -2.72
C LYS A 43 -3.42 -0.19 -3.62
N ARG A 44 -3.65 0.79 -4.51
CA ARG A 44 -2.61 1.35 -5.39
C ARG A 44 -1.41 1.91 -4.61
N VAL A 45 -1.65 2.63 -3.52
CA VAL A 45 -0.58 3.19 -2.68
C VAL A 45 0.22 2.07 -2.00
N LEU A 46 -0.48 1.06 -1.49
CA LEU A 46 0.15 -0.08 -0.82
C LEU A 46 0.95 -0.96 -1.80
N ASP A 47 0.47 -1.17 -3.02
CA ASP A 47 1.19 -1.89 -4.08
C ASP A 47 2.50 -1.17 -4.43
N GLN A 48 2.45 0.16 -4.62
CA GLN A 48 3.67 0.94 -4.86
C GLN A 48 4.63 0.86 -3.68
N THR A 49 4.12 0.97 -2.45
CA THR A 49 4.94 0.89 -1.25
C THR A 49 5.58 -0.50 -1.11
N LEU A 50 4.86 -1.57 -1.47
CA LEU A 50 5.39 -2.93 -1.49
C LEU A 50 6.52 -3.08 -2.49
N GLU A 51 6.37 -2.52 -3.69
CA GLU A 51 7.41 -2.47 -4.71
C GLU A 51 8.65 -1.74 -4.19
N ASP A 52 8.48 -0.54 -3.63
CA ASP A 52 9.57 0.28 -3.09
C ASP A 52 10.32 -0.43 -1.96
N LEU A 53 9.59 -1.06 -1.02
CA LEU A 53 10.20 -1.83 0.07
C LEU A 53 10.90 -3.08 -0.43
N THR A 54 10.36 -3.74 -1.45
CA THR A 54 10.99 -4.90 -2.08
C THR A 54 12.28 -4.48 -2.79
N TYR A 55 12.26 -3.34 -3.49
CA TYR A 55 13.46 -2.75 -4.07
C TYR A 55 14.51 -2.46 -3.01
N LEU A 56 14.17 -1.78 -1.91
CA LEU A 56 15.10 -1.45 -0.82
C LEU A 56 15.66 -2.69 -0.11
N LYS A 57 14.84 -3.74 0.04
CA LYS A 57 15.29 -5.02 0.60
C LYS A 57 16.37 -5.66 -0.29
N ASN A 58 16.19 -5.59 -1.60
CA ASN A 58 17.11 -6.20 -2.58
C ASN A 58 18.29 -5.29 -2.93
N ASN A 59 18.14 -3.98 -2.73
CA ASN A 59 19.14 -2.94 -2.99
C ASN A 59 19.35 -2.10 -1.73
N PRO A 60 19.90 -2.70 -0.66
CA PRO A 60 20.08 -1.97 0.59
C PRO A 60 20.99 -0.75 0.36
N PRO A 61 20.66 0.42 0.94
CA PRO A 61 21.52 1.58 0.83
C PRO A 61 22.89 1.28 1.42
N LYS A 62 23.93 1.91 0.87
CA LYS A 62 25.29 1.72 1.38
C LYS A 62 25.36 2.23 2.83
N PRO A 63 26.13 1.56 3.71
CA PRO A 63 26.42 2.09 5.03
C PRO A 63 26.93 3.53 4.95
N ASN A 64 26.41 4.42 5.79
CA ASN A 64 26.76 5.85 5.84
C ASN A 64 26.46 6.65 4.57
N GLN A 65 25.57 6.17 3.69
CA GLN A 65 25.04 6.99 2.62
C GLN A 65 24.22 8.14 3.22
N ALA A 66 24.65 9.38 2.99
CA ALA A 66 23.91 10.56 3.45
C ALA A 66 22.47 10.48 2.91
N CYS A 67 21.49 10.45 3.81
CA CYS A 67 20.10 10.64 3.42
C CYS A 67 20.02 12.02 2.76
N GLY A 68 19.43 12.15 1.57
CA GLY A 68 19.38 13.43 0.86
C GLY A 68 18.72 14.58 1.66
N ILE A 69 18.06 14.27 2.78
CA ILE A 69 17.49 15.21 3.75
C ILE A 69 18.47 15.61 4.87
N SER A 70 19.47 14.78 5.21
CA SER A 70 20.46 15.11 6.26
C SER A 70 21.26 16.37 5.90
N LYS A 71 21.45 16.66 4.61
CA LYS A 71 22.09 17.89 4.11
C LYS A 71 21.32 19.18 4.44
N TYR A 72 20.06 19.06 4.88
CA TYR A 72 19.20 20.19 5.24
C TYR A 72 18.86 20.23 6.74
N ARG A 73 19.35 19.28 7.56
CA ARG A 73 19.28 19.43 9.02
C ARG A 73 20.34 20.45 9.43
N LYS A 74 19.89 21.54 10.04
CA LYS A 74 20.76 22.40 10.85
C LYS A 74 20.79 21.73 12.22
N ASP A 75 21.86 20.98 12.50
CA ASP A 75 22.15 20.52 13.87
C ASP A 75 22.50 21.73 14.75
#